data_AF-A0A2M8P7I6-F1
#
_entry.id   AF-A0A2M8P7I6-F1
#
_cell.length_a   1.000
_cell.length_b   1.000
_cell.length_c   1.000
_cell.angle_alpha   90.00
_cell.angle_beta   90.00
_cell.angle_gamma   90.00
#
_symmetry.space_group_name_H-M   'P 1'
#
loop_
_entity.id
_entity.type
_entity.pdbx_description
1 polymer ?
#
loop_
_entity_poly.entity_id
_entity_poly.type
_entity_poly.pdbx_seq_one_letter_code
_entity_poly.pdbx_strand_id
1 'polypeptide(L)'
;LSRAVREAFVRLWEQGLIYRGKRLINWSPGLQTAVSDLEVEYSEEPATLYHFKYPVEGGTFIPVATTRPETILGDTAVAVHPEDERYQHLIGKRAFVPILNRPIPIIA
;
A
#
# COMPACT_ATOMS: atom_id res chain seq x y z
N LEU A 1 -16.69 -0.44 -35.37
CA LEU A 1 -16.09 0.01 -34.08
C LEU A 1 -14.66 -0.49 -33.88
N SER A 2 -14.36 -1.79 -34.04
CA SER A 2 -13.05 -2.37 -33.67
C SER A 2 -11.82 -1.81 -34.42
N ARG A 3 -11.97 -1.39 -35.69
CA ARG A 3 -10.86 -0.76 -36.43
C ARG A 3 -10.46 0.60 -35.84
N ALA A 4 -11.42 1.41 -35.43
CA ALA A 4 -11.16 2.74 -34.88
C ALA A 4 -10.46 2.68 -33.52
N VAL A 5 -10.85 1.73 -32.66
CA VAL A 5 -10.19 1.51 -31.36
C VAL A 5 -8.74 1.07 -31.54
N ARG A 6 -8.50 0.14 -32.46
CA ARG A 6 -7.14 -0.34 -32.75
C ARG A 6 -6.26 0.79 -33.31
N GLU A 7 -6.78 1.57 -34.25
CA GLU A 7 -6.07 2.74 -34.80
C GLU A 7 -5.70 3.74 -33.71
N ALA A 8 -6.66 4.09 -32.84
CA ALA A 8 -6.40 5.01 -31.73
C ALA A 8 -5.36 4.46 -30.75
N PHE A 9 -5.44 3.16 -30.40
CA PHE A 9 -4.47 2.52 -29.52
C PHE A 9 -3.06 2.53 -30.12
N VAL A 10 -2.91 2.12 -31.40
CA VAL A 10 -1.61 2.09 -32.08
C VAL A 10 -1.02 3.49 -32.18
N ARG A 11 -1.82 4.49 -32.57
CA ARG A 11 -1.35 5.87 -32.66
C ARG A 11 -0.88 6.41 -31.31
N LEU A 12 -1.60 6.14 -30.22
CA LEU A 12 -1.20 6.59 -28.88
C LEU A 12 0.03 5.82 -28.37
N TRP A 13 0.18 4.54 -28.74
CA TRP A 13 1.38 3.76 -28.46
C TRP A 13 2.60 4.32 -29.20
N GLU A 14 2.48 4.61 -30.49
CA GLU A 14 3.56 5.20 -31.30
C GLU A 14 3.97 6.59 -30.79
N GLN A 15 3.05 7.34 -30.19
CA GLN A 15 3.32 8.61 -29.51
C GLN A 15 3.95 8.44 -28.12
N GLY A 16 4.12 7.21 -27.62
CA GLY A 16 4.69 6.92 -26.30
C GLY A 16 3.74 7.19 -25.12
N LEU A 17 2.44 7.37 -25.39
CA LEU A 17 1.43 7.68 -24.36
C LEU A 17 0.82 6.42 -23.74
N ILE A 18 0.96 5.26 -24.39
CA ILE A 18 0.56 3.96 -23.85
C ILE A 18 1.82 3.17 -23.51
N TYR A 19 1.82 2.54 -22.33
CA TYR A 19 2.91 1.67 -21.88
C TYR A 19 2.34 0.46 -21.12
N ARG A 20 3.18 -0.57 -20.94
CA ARG A 20 2.89 -1.71 -20.06
C ARG A 20 3.89 -1.73 -18.92
N GLY A 21 3.38 -1.72 -17.68
CA GLY A 21 4.20 -1.76 -16.48
C GLY A 21 3.46 -2.42 -15.32
N LYS A 22 4.15 -2.55 -14.18
CA LYS A 22 3.53 -2.97 -12.92
C LYS A 22 3.08 -1.73 -12.17
N ARG A 23 1.80 -1.68 -11.81
CA ARG A 23 1.17 -0.61 -11.01
C ARG A 23 0.16 -1.28 -10.08
N LEU A 24 -0.11 -0.66 -8.94
CA LEU A 24 -1.27 -1.02 -8.12
C LEU A 24 -2.55 -0.77 -8.92
N ILE A 25 -3.43 -1.77 -8.96
CA ILE A 25 -4.72 -1.70 -9.64
C ILE A 25 -5.82 -2.10 -8.66
N ASN A 26 -7.04 -1.62 -8.89
CA ASN A 26 -8.21 -2.17 -8.23
C ASN A 26 -8.58 -3.48 -8.93
N TRP A 27 -8.62 -4.57 -8.17
CA TRP A 27 -8.98 -5.90 -8.65
C TRP A 27 -10.30 -6.32 -8.03
N SER A 28 -11.29 -6.68 -8.85
CA SER A 28 -12.55 -7.23 -8.38
C SER A 28 -12.46 -8.77 -8.34
N PRO A 29 -12.54 -9.42 -7.15
CA PRO A 29 -12.54 -10.87 -7.06
C PRO A 29 -13.78 -11.50 -7.70
N GLY A 30 -14.93 -10.80 -7.69
CA GLY A 30 -16.18 -11.30 -8.26
C GLY A 30 -16.18 -11.29 -9.79
N LEU A 31 -15.66 -10.22 -10.41
CA LEU A 31 -15.56 -10.10 -11.87
C LEU A 31 -14.28 -10.73 -12.44
N GLN A 32 -13.31 -11.03 -11.59
CA GLN A 32 -11.99 -11.56 -11.95
C GLN A 32 -11.24 -10.68 -12.96
N THR A 33 -11.37 -9.36 -12.81
CA THR A 33 -10.71 -8.36 -13.68
C THR A 33 -10.28 -7.12 -12.91
N ALA A 34 -9.39 -6.35 -13.52
CA ALA A 34 -9.09 -4.99 -13.10
C ALA A 34 -10.28 -4.06 -13.41
N VAL A 35 -10.54 -3.11 -12.52
CA VAL A 35 -11.56 -2.07 -12.69
C VAL A 35 -10.92 -0.69 -12.63
N SER A 36 -11.49 0.26 -13.36
CA SER A 36 -11.06 1.66 -13.31
C SER A 36 -11.42 2.29 -11.97
N ASP A 37 -10.69 3.30 -11.52
CA ASP A 37 -11.06 4.08 -10.33
C ASP A 37 -12.47 4.69 -10.45
N LEU A 38 -12.91 5.03 -11.67
CA LEU A 38 -14.26 5.55 -11.94
C LEU A 38 -15.36 4.48 -11.82
N GLU A 39 -15.01 3.20 -11.82
CA GLU A 39 -15.93 2.07 -11.68
C GLU A 39 -16.00 1.58 -10.22
N VAL A 40 -15.26 2.20 -9.31
CA VAL A 40 -15.26 1.86 -7.88
C VAL A 40 -16.25 2.75 -7.15
N GLU A 41 -17.21 2.13 -6.49
CA GLU A 41 -18.14 2.79 -5.58
C GLU A 41 -17.68 2.60 -4.14
N TYR A 42 -17.78 3.67 -3.33
CA TYR A 42 -17.40 3.65 -1.92
C TYR A 42 -18.63 3.65 -1.02
N SER A 43 -18.66 2.75 -0.05
CA SER A 43 -19.66 2.68 1.00
C SER A 43 -19.00 2.69 2.38
N GLU A 44 -19.65 3.30 3.37
CA GLU A 44 -19.21 3.24 4.75
C GLU A 44 -19.61 1.91 5.38
N GLU A 45 -18.65 1.25 6.03
CA GLU A 45 -18.89 0.01 6.76
C GLU A 45 -18.27 0.09 8.16
N PRO A 46 -18.91 -0.51 9.19
CA PRO A 46 -18.33 -0.59 10.51
C PRO A 46 -17.07 -1.47 10.47
N ALA A 47 -15.94 -0.93 10.90
CA ALA A 47 -14.67 -1.63 10.95
C ALA A 47 -14.05 -1.59 12.36
N THR A 48 -13.26 -2.60 12.69
CA THR A 48 -12.48 -2.65 13.94
C THR A 48 -11.08 -2.10 13.68
N LEU A 49 -10.64 -1.14 14.50
CA LEU A 49 -9.27 -0.64 14.47
C LEU A 49 -8.39 -1.43 15.46
N TYR A 50 -7.48 -2.23 14.92
CA TYR A 50 -6.54 -3.04 15.70
C TYR A 50 -5.26 -2.26 15.98
N HIS A 51 -4.62 -2.52 17.12
CA HIS A 51 -3.35 -1.93 17.50
C HIS A 51 -2.31 -3.02 17.77
N PHE A 52 -1.19 -2.96 17.05
CA PHE A 52 -0.09 -3.93 17.15
C PHE A 52 1.18 -3.24 17.61
N LYS A 53 1.98 -3.92 18.42
CA LYS A 53 3.30 -3.44 18.85
C LYS A 53 4.37 -3.99 17.92
N TYR A 54 5.06 -3.12 17.20
CA TYR A 54 6.21 -3.48 16.38
C TYR A 54 7.45 -3.28 17.22
N PRO A 55 8.20 -4.34 17.58
CA PRO A 55 9.47 -4.19 18.28
C PRO A 55 10.42 -3.33 17.45
N VAL A 56 11.22 -2.50 18.10
CA VAL A 56 12.22 -1.65 17.45
C VAL A 56 13.60 -1.99 18.03
N GLU A 57 14.63 -1.83 17.22
CA GLU A 57 16.01 -1.94 17.69
C GLU A 57 16.25 -1.06 18.94
N GLY A 58 16.82 -1.66 19.98
CA GLY A 58 17.01 -1.02 21.29
C GLY A 58 15.92 -1.35 22.33
N GLY A 59 15.03 -2.30 22.06
CA GLY A 59 14.12 -2.88 23.07
C GLY A 59 12.85 -2.07 23.32
N THR A 60 12.60 -1.03 22.53
CA THR A 60 11.32 -0.30 22.52
C THR A 60 10.36 -0.90 21.50
N PHE A 61 9.14 -0.36 21.40
CA PHE A 61 8.18 -0.72 20.37
C PHE A 61 7.46 0.52 19.84
N ILE A 62 6.96 0.44 18.60
CA ILE A 62 6.07 1.44 18.01
C ILE A 62 4.66 0.82 17.84
N PRO A 63 3.60 1.47 18.35
CA PRO A 63 2.24 1.02 18.12
C PRO A 63 1.79 1.38 16.70
N VAL A 64 1.33 0.38 15.94
CA VAL A 64 0.77 0.53 14.59
C VAL A 64 -0.71 0.19 14.64
N ALA A 65 -1.55 1.09 14.12
CA ALA A 65 -2.99 0.90 14.03
C ALA A 65 -3.38 0.51 12.60
N THR A 66 -4.19 -0.55 12.43
CA THR A 66 -4.68 -1.00 11.12
C THR A 66 -6.07 -1.63 11.23
N THR A 67 -6.88 -1.46 10.21
CA THR A 67 -8.16 -2.19 10.05
C THR A 67 -7.97 -3.54 9.34
N ARG A 68 -6.76 -3.80 8.82
CA ARG A 68 -6.42 -4.97 8.00
C ARG A 68 -5.23 -5.74 8.57
N PRO A 69 -5.41 -6.45 9.71
CA PRO A 69 -4.31 -7.17 10.37
C PRO A 69 -3.65 -8.22 9.46
N GLU A 70 -4.36 -8.76 8.47
CA GLU A 70 -3.83 -9.71 7.50
C GLU A 70 -2.73 -9.12 6.60
N THR A 71 -2.68 -7.79 6.45
CA THR A 71 -1.69 -7.09 5.63
C THR A 71 -0.32 -6.93 6.31
N ILE A 72 -0.25 -7.11 7.62
CA ILE A 72 0.97 -6.95 8.44
C ILE A 72 2.14 -7.80 7.91
N LEU A 73 1.86 -9.00 7.41
CA LEU A 73 2.88 -9.90 6.85
C LEU A 73 3.55 -9.32 5.59
N GLY A 74 2.83 -8.44 4.88
CA GLY A 74 3.28 -7.73 3.69
C GLY A 74 4.02 -6.42 3.97
N ASP A 75 4.14 -5.99 5.23
CA ASP A 75 4.68 -4.69 5.58
C ASP A 75 6.14 -4.52 5.14
N THR A 76 6.41 -3.40 4.47
CA THR A 76 7.74 -3.10 3.93
C THR A 76 8.46 -2.00 4.71
N ALA A 77 7.72 -1.12 5.40
CA ALA A 77 8.23 -0.05 6.23
C ALA A 77 7.16 0.40 7.24
N VAL A 78 7.59 1.05 8.32
CA VAL A 78 6.69 1.80 9.22
C VAL A 78 6.86 3.29 8.92
N ALA A 79 5.78 3.97 8.57
CA ALA A 79 5.80 5.42 8.34
C ALA A 79 5.47 6.19 9.62
N VAL A 80 6.24 7.23 9.89
CA VAL A 80 6.11 8.12 11.05
C VAL A 80 6.10 9.55 10.55
N HIS A 81 5.21 10.39 11.06
CA HIS A 81 5.21 11.80 10.67
C HIS A 81 6.52 12.49 11.12
N PRO A 82 7.22 13.24 10.24
CA PRO A 82 8.52 13.83 10.56
C PRO A 82 8.48 14.82 11.72
N GLU A 83 7.33 15.45 11.99
CA GLU A 83 7.14 16.41 13.10
C GLU A 83 6.58 15.77 14.38
N ASP A 84 6.36 14.44 14.40
CA ASP A 84 5.87 13.75 15.61
C ASP A 84 7.02 13.51 16.58
N GLU A 85 7.17 14.40 17.56
CA GLU A 85 8.20 14.36 18.61
C GLU A 85 8.28 13.00 19.32
N ARG A 86 7.16 12.27 19.41
CA ARG A 86 7.10 10.95 20.08
C ARG A 86 7.96 9.91 19.39
N TYR A 87 8.17 10.03 18.07
CA TYR A 87 8.77 8.97 17.25
C TYR A 87 9.87 9.46 16.30
N GLN A 88 10.16 10.77 16.25
CA GLN A 88 11.28 11.33 15.47
C GLN A 88 12.61 10.60 15.69
N HIS A 89 12.90 10.27 16.94
CA HIS A 89 14.12 9.55 17.35
C HIS A 89 14.19 8.08 16.87
N LEU A 90 13.13 7.58 16.21
CA LEU A 90 13.05 6.26 15.61
C LEU A 90 13.24 6.28 14.09
N ILE A 91 13.15 7.44 13.44
CA ILE A 91 13.35 7.56 11.99
C ILE A 91 14.75 7.06 11.63
N GLY A 92 14.83 6.19 10.62
CA GLY A 92 16.07 5.55 10.19
C GLY A 92 16.47 4.30 10.99
N LYS A 93 15.81 4.00 12.12
CA LYS A 93 15.97 2.72 12.83
C LYS A 93 15.15 1.62 12.15
N ARG A 94 15.34 0.38 12.60
CA ARG A 94 14.57 -0.77 12.12
C ARG A 94 13.53 -1.21 13.14
N ALA A 95 12.31 -1.42 12.67
CA ALA A 95 11.26 -2.13 13.37
C ALA A 95 11.22 -3.58 12.90
N PHE A 96 10.59 -4.45 13.68
CA PHE A 96 10.40 -5.85 13.34
C PHE A 96 8.92 -6.11 13.11
N VAL A 97 8.59 -6.74 11.97
CA VAL A 97 7.23 -7.20 11.70
C VAL A 97 6.83 -8.22 12.78
N PRO A 98 5.73 -8.00 13.52
CA PRO A 98 5.26 -8.93 14.52
C PRO A 98 5.10 -10.33 13.92
N ILE A 99 5.39 -11.39 14.71
CA ILE A 99 5.33 -12.81 14.30
C ILE A 99 6.49 -13.22 13.37
N LEU A 100 6.80 -12.43 12.34
CA LEU A 100 7.86 -12.76 11.37
C LEU A 100 9.27 -12.40 11.83
N ASN A 101 9.41 -11.47 12.78
CA ASN A 101 10.70 -10.88 13.18
C ASN A 101 11.52 -10.39 11.98
N ARG A 102 10.85 -10.01 10.87
CA ARG A 102 11.50 -9.45 9.68
C ARG A 102 11.82 -7.97 9.93
N PRO A 103 13.07 -7.53 9.76
CA PRO A 103 13.45 -6.14 9.99
C PRO A 103 13.03 -5.24 8.83
N ILE A 104 12.25 -4.20 9.12
CA ILE A 104 11.74 -3.19 8.19
C ILE A 104 12.18 -1.78 8.63
N PRO A 105 12.47 -0.85 7.71
CA PRO A 105 12.86 0.51 8.05
C PRO A 105 11.69 1.33 8.63
N ILE A 106 12.02 2.26 9.52
CA ILE A 106 11.13 3.33 9.95
C ILE A 106 11.46 4.57 9.10
N ILE A 107 10.47 5.06 8.36
CA ILE A 107 10.59 6.17 7.40
C ILE A 107 9.69 7.34 7.82
N ALA A 108 9.99 8.52 7.29
CA ALA A 108 9.18 9.73 7.45
C ALA A 108 8.75 10.31 6.11
#